data_AF-R6CSR4-F1
#
_entry.id   AF-R6CSR4-F1
#
_cell.length_a   1.000
_cell.length_b   1.000
_cell.length_c   1.000
_cell.angle_alpha   90.00
_cell.angle_beta   90.00
_cell.angle_gamma   90.00
#
_symmetry.space_group_name_H-M   'P 1'
#
loop_
_entity.id
_entity.type
_entity.pdbx_description
1 polymer ?
#
loop_
_entity_poly.entity_id
_entity_poly.type
_entity_poly.pdbx_seq_one_letter_code
_entity_poly.pdbx_strand_id
1 'polypeptide(L)'
;MSYTNAVLESGVKIVLEETKLEKYIKNADIVITGEGRLDGQTVMGKAPIGVAGMAKKYEKRVLAFSGCTTEDAVLCNQHGIDAFFPILRSVTTLEEAMSPEKARENLAATVEQVFRLIACL
;
A
#
# COMPACT_ATOMS: atom_id res chain seq x y z
N MET A 1 1.79 -2.53 29.97
CA MET A 1 0.44 -2.97 30.38
C MET A 1 0.25 -3.02 31.90
N SER A 2 1.32 -3.10 32.71
CA SER A 2 1.20 -3.25 34.18
C SER A 2 1.00 -1.96 34.98
N TYR A 3 1.28 -0.79 34.39
CA TYR A 3 1.24 0.51 35.07
C TYR A 3 0.20 1.49 34.49
N THR A 4 -0.38 1.13 33.35
CA THR A 4 -1.40 1.91 32.64
C THR A 4 -2.52 0.98 32.23
N ASN A 5 -3.77 1.46 32.21
CA ASN A 5 -4.92 0.72 31.70
C ASN A 5 -4.95 0.69 30.15
N ALA A 6 -3.78 0.60 29.52
CA ALA A 6 -3.64 0.58 28.07
C ALA A 6 -3.89 -0.83 27.52
N VAL A 7 -4.58 -0.90 26.38
CA VAL A 7 -4.88 -2.14 25.65
C VAL A 7 -3.97 -2.25 24.45
N LEU A 8 -3.42 -3.44 24.20
CA LEU A 8 -2.65 -3.72 23.00
C LEU A 8 -3.60 -3.89 21.82
N GLU A 9 -3.42 -3.09 20.77
CA GLU A 9 -4.19 -3.19 19.54
C GLU A 9 -3.27 -3.20 18.31
N SER A 10 -3.82 -3.59 17.16
CA SER A 10 -3.11 -3.50 15.89
C SER A 10 -2.73 -2.05 15.59
N GLY A 11 -1.43 -1.79 15.38
CA GLY A 11 -0.95 -0.44 15.05
C GLY A 11 -1.60 0.14 13.79
N VAL A 12 -1.85 -0.71 12.78
CA VAL A 12 -2.55 -0.28 11.57
C VAL A 12 -4.00 0.10 11.86
N LYS A 13 -4.70 -0.67 12.71
CA LYS A 13 -6.06 -0.31 13.15
C LYS A 13 -6.07 1.07 13.80
N ILE A 14 -5.19 1.30 14.78
CA ILE A 14 -5.07 2.58 15.48
C ILE A 14 -4.85 3.72 14.47
N VAL A 15 -3.86 3.58 13.58
CA VAL A 15 -3.54 4.65 12.60
C VAL A 15 -4.71 4.93 11.65
N LEU A 16 -5.39 3.90 11.16
CA LEU A 16 -6.52 4.07 10.24
C LEU A 16 -7.72 4.75 10.90
N GLU A 17 -7.97 4.44 12.18
CA GLU A 17 -9.02 5.07 12.98
C GLU A 17 -8.68 6.53 13.32
N GLU A 18 -7.46 6.80 13.79
CA GLU A 18 -7.00 8.14 14.16
C GLU A 18 -6.93 9.09 12.95
N THR A 19 -6.52 8.60 11.79
CA THR A 19 -6.53 9.38 10.53
C THR A 19 -7.93 9.53 9.94
N LYS A 20 -8.92 8.80 10.48
CA LYS A 20 -10.29 8.72 9.99
C LYS A 20 -10.33 8.35 8.51
N LEU A 21 -9.43 7.47 8.06
CA LEU A 21 -9.23 7.19 6.63
C LEU A 21 -10.50 6.68 5.94
N GLU A 22 -11.31 5.92 6.68
CA GLU A 22 -12.53 5.30 6.18
C GLU A 22 -13.51 6.31 5.55
N LYS A 23 -13.61 7.52 6.13
CA LYS A 23 -14.53 8.55 5.62
C LYS A 23 -14.15 9.04 4.22
N TYR A 24 -12.85 9.04 3.90
CA TYR A 24 -12.35 9.44 2.58
C TYR A 24 -12.51 8.28 1.59
N ILE A 25 -12.21 7.05 2.02
CA ILE A 25 -12.34 5.84 1.21
C ILE A 25 -13.76 5.65 0.68
N LYS A 26 -14.80 5.92 1.49
CA LYS A 26 -16.21 5.80 1.07
C LYS A 26 -16.52 6.49 -0.26
N ASN A 27 -15.93 7.65 -0.48
CA ASN A 27 -16.19 8.48 -1.66
C ASN A 27 -15.13 8.37 -2.74
N ALA A 28 -14.06 7.59 -2.51
CA ALA A 28 -13.01 7.41 -3.51
C ALA A 28 -13.47 6.46 -4.63
N ASP A 29 -12.98 6.66 -5.85
CA ASP A 29 -13.13 5.69 -6.94
C ASP A 29 -12.03 4.62 -6.86
N ILE A 30 -10.82 5.05 -6.53
CA ILE A 30 -9.61 4.22 -6.41
C ILE A 30 -8.89 4.59 -5.12
N VAL A 31 -8.47 3.57 -4.38
CA VAL A 31 -7.64 3.69 -3.19
C VAL A 31 -6.21 3.29 -3.55
N ILE A 32 -5.25 4.15 -3.24
CA ILE A 32 -3.82 3.87 -3.43
C ILE A 32 -3.18 3.63 -2.08
N THR A 33 -2.33 2.60 -1.99
CA THR A 33 -1.50 2.31 -0.82
C THR A 33 -0.09 1.90 -1.24
N GLY A 34 0.76 1.58 -0.28
CA GLY A 34 2.14 1.19 -0.56
C GLY A 34 2.98 0.97 0.68
N GLU A 35 4.13 0.35 0.48
CA GLU A 35 5.19 0.20 1.47
C GLU A 35 6.56 -0.03 0.80
N GLY A 36 7.65 -0.05 1.56
CA GLY A 36 8.99 -0.25 0.98
C GLY A 36 9.17 -1.61 0.29
N ARG A 37 8.58 -2.67 0.85
CA ARG A 37 8.63 -4.03 0.30
C ARG A 37 7.29 -4.71 0.50
N LEU A 38 6.63 -5.07 -0.60
CA LEU A 38 5.43 -5.92 -0.55
C LEU A 38 5.88 -7.39 -0.56
N ASP A 39 5.48 -8.15 0.44
CA ASP A 39 5.85 -9.55 0.63
C ASP A 39 4.74 -10.33 1.32
N GLY A 40 4.91 -11.63 1.54
CA GLY A 40 3.95 -12.46 2.27
C GLY A 40 3.77 -12.03 3.73
N GLN A 41 4.65 -11.18 4.29
CA GLN A 41 4.46 -10.63 5.63
C GLN A 41 3.51 -9.43 5.63
N THR A 42 3.29 -8.79 4.49
CA THR A 42 2.34 -7.69 4.35
C THR A 42 0.93 -8.09 4.78
N VAL A 43 0.51 -9.33 4.48
CA VAL A 43 -0.80 -9.86 4.91
C VAL A 43 -0.92 -10.06 6.42
N MET A 44 0.18 -10.04 7.17
CA MET A 44 0.19 -10.16 8.63
C MET A 44 -0.17 -8.86 9.36
N GLY A 45 -0.87 -7.94 8.69
CA GLY A 45 -1.39 -6.71 9.30
C GLY A 45 -0.50 -5.49 9.11
N LYS A 46 0.27 -5.41 8.01
CA LYS A 46 0.93 -4.16 7.60
C LYS A 46 -0.07 -3.19 6.96
N ALA A 47 0.39 -1.95 6.79
CA ALA A 47 -0.46 -0.84 6.34
C ALA A 47 -1.22 -1.11 5.02
N PRO A 48 -0.61 -1.67 3.96
CA PRO A 48 -1.33 -1.92 2.70
C PRO A 48 -2.58 -2.77 2.86
N ILE A 49 -2.53 -3.78 3.72
CA ILE A 49 -3.62 -4.74 3.90
C ILE A 49 -4.70 -4.19 4.82
N GLY A 50 -4.34 -3.35 5.80
CA GLY A 50 -5.35 -2.60 6.56
C GLY A 50 -6.12 -1.62 5.68
N VAL A 51 -5.42 -0.89 4.80
CA VAL A 51 -6.04 0.02 3.83
C VAL A 51 -6.92 -0.77 2.85
N ALA A 52 -6.41 -1.88 2.31
CA ALA A 52 -7.15 -2.75 1.40
C ALA A 52 -8.43 -3.30 2.04
N GLY A 53 -8.31 -3.86 3.26
CA GLY A 53 -9.47 -4.38 4.00
C GLY A 53 -10.53 -3.32 4.27
N MET A 54 -10.12 -2.10 4.63
CA MET A 54 -11.03 -0.97 4.79
C MET A 54 -11.70 -0.56 3.46
N ALA A 55 -10.94 -0.51 2.38
CA ALA A 55 -11.44 -0.19 1.04
C ALA A 55 -12.46 -1.22 0.52
N LYS A 56 -12.23 -2.51 0.78
CA LYS A 56 -13.12 -3.59 0.33
C LYS A 56 -14.46 -3.62 1.04
N LYS A 57 -14.59 -3.05 2.25
CA LYS A 57 -15.91 -2.82 2.89
C LYS A 57 -16.85 -1.95 2.03
N TYR A 58 -16.29 -1.13 1.15
CA TYR A 58 -17.02 -0.21 0.27
C TYR A 58 -16.79 -0.53 -1.21
N GLU A 59 -16.37 -1.77 -1.51
CA GLU A 59 -16.16 -2.27 -2.88
C GLU A 59 -15.21 -1.40 -3.73
N LYS A 60 -14.26 -0.71 -3.07
CA LYS A 60 -13.31 0.15 -3.78
C LYS A 60 -12.19 -0.65 -4.43
N ARG A 61 -11.70 -0.13 -5.56
CA ARG A 61 -10.50 -0.65 -6.21
C ARG A 61 -9.26 -0.19 -5.45
N VAL A 62 -8.31 -1.08 -5.23
CA VAL A 62 -7.12 -0.90 -4.41
C VAL A 62 -5.89 -1.19 -5.26
N LEU A 63 -5.04 -0.18 -5.44
CA LEU A 63 -3.76 -0.31 -6.10
C LEU A 63 -2.64 -0.10 -5.08
N ALA A 64 -1.61 -0.95 -5.12
CA ALA A 64 -0.44 -0.78 -4.27
C ALA A 64 0.80 -0.45 -5.09
N PHE A 65 1.60 0.50 -4.61
CA PHE A 65 2.92 0.80 -5.18
C PHE A 65 3.98 0.54 -4.11
N SER A 66 4.98 -0.28 -4.43
CA SER A 66 6.02 -0.65 -3.46
C SER A 66 7.42 -0.38 -3.98
N GLY A 67 8.38 -0.22 -3.07
CA GLY A 67 9.79 -0.13 -3.45
C GLY A 67 10.24 -1.39 -4.21
N CYS A 68 9.92 -2.55 -3.66
CA CYS A 68 10.14 -3.84 -4.32
C CYS A 68 9.04 -4.85 -3.95
N THR A 69 9.06 -6.01 -4.59
CA THR A 69 8.15 -7.12 -4.31
C THR A 69 8.91 -8.44 -4.28
N THR A 70 8.38 -9.42 -3.55
CA THR A 70 8.80 -10.83 -3.60
C THR A 70 7.72 -11.66 -4.30
N GLU A 71 8.03 -12.92 -4.64
CA GLU A 71 7.09 -13.80 -5.35
C GLU A 71 5.80 -14.04 -4.57
N ASP A 72 5.90 -14.13 -3.24
CA ASP A 72 4.78 -14.32 -2.33
C ASP A 72 3.91 -13.05 -2.13
N ALA A 73 4.27 -11.92 -2.72
CA ALA A 73 3.43 -10.71 -2.70
C ALA A 73 2.06 -10.93 -3.36
N VAL A 74 1.92 -11.95 -4.23
CA VAL A 74 0.64 -12.36 -4.82
C VAL A 74 -0.41 -12.75 -3.79
N LEU A 75 -0.02 -13.14 -2.56
CA LEU A 75 -0.99 -13.36 -1.47
C LEU A 75 -1.75 -12.06 -1.15
N CYS A 76 -1.13 -10.89 -1.30
CA CYS A 76 -1.80 -9.61 -1.06
C CYS A 76 -3.02 -9.42 -1.97
N ASN A 77 -3.04 -10.03 -3.16
CA ASN A 77 -4.21 -9.96 -4.03
C ASN A 77 -5.42 -10.67 -3.44
N GLN A 78 -5.18 -11.81 -2.78
CA GLN A 78 -6.22 -12.57 -2.09
C GLN A 78 -6.75 -11.82 -0.85
N HIS A 79 -5.98 -10.84 -0.35
CA HIS A 79 -6.32 -10.02 0.81
C HIS A 79 -6.76 -8.59 0.44
N GLY A 80 -7.23 -8.38 -0.79
CA GLY A 80 -7.96 -7.18 -1.20
C GLY A 80 -7.15 -6.12 -1.94
N ILE A 81 -5.87 -6.36 -2.25
CA ILE A 81 -5.14 -5.52 -3.22
C ILE A 81 -5.52 -5.98 -4.64
N ASP A 82 -6.10 -5.14 -5.49
CA ASP A 82 -6.48 -5.60 -6.84
C ASP A 82 -5.28 -5.75 -7.77
N ALA A 83 -4.31 -4.84 -7.67
CA ALA A 83 -3.04 -4.91 -8.38
C ALA A 83 -1.94 -4.20 -7.60
N PHE A 84 -0.69 -4.64 -7.78
CA PHE A 84 0.47 -3.98 -7.19
C PHE A 84 1.60 -3.79 -8.20
N PHE A 85 2.41 -2.75 -7.99
CA PHE A 85 3.49 -2.36 -8.89
C PHE A 85 4.75 -2.01 -8.10
N PRO A 86 5.86 -2.74 -8.26
CA PRO A 86 7.17 -2.27 -7.80
C PRO A 86 7.56 -1.02 -8.60
N ILE A 87 8.13 -0.02 -7.94
CA ILE A 87 8.47 1.27 -8.58
C ILE A 87 9.85 1.24 -9.27
N LEU A 88 10.68 0.22 -9.02
CA LEU A 88 12.00 0.10 -9.66
C LEU A 88 11.85 -0.03 -11.18
N ARG A 89 12.54 0.85 -11.91
CA ARG A 89 12.44 0.95 -13.39
C ARG A 89 13.56 0.23 -14.14
N SER A 90 14.67 -0.05 -13.47
CA SER A 90 15.84 -0.72 -14.02
C SER A 90 16.61 -1.40 -12.90
N VAL A 91 17.59 -2.23 -13.28
CA VAL A 91 18.61 -2.70 -12.33
C VAL A 91 19.33 -1.47 -11.74
N THR A 92 19.45 -1.43 -10.42
CA THR A 92 20.05 -0.34 -9.65
C THR A 92 20.60 -0.89 -8.34
N THR A 93 21.50 -0.17 -7.70
CA THR A 93 21.98 -0.53 -6.36
C THR A 93 20.92 -0.23 -5.30
N LEU A 94 21.05 -0.85 -4.12
CA LEU A 94 20.15 -0.55 -3.00
C LEU A 94 20.28 0.92 -2.55
N GLU A 95 21.49 1.47 -2.57
CA GLU A 95 21.75 2.87 -2.19
C GLU A 95 21.01 3.83 -3.12
N GLU A 96 21.12 3.63 -4.43
CA GLU A 96 20.39 4.42 -5.43
C GLU A 96 18.87 4.24 -5.29
N ALA A 97 18.38 3.01 -5.08
CA ALA A 97 16.96 2.74 -4.88
C ALA A 97 16.39 3.44 -3.63
N MET A 98 17.19 3.54 -2.57
CA MET A 98 16.85 4.19 -1.31
C MET A 98 17.01 5.71 -1.34
N SER A 99 17.67 6.27 -2.35
CA SER A 99 17.75 7.73 -2.53
C SER A 99 16.34 8.32 -2.64
N PRO A 100 15.96 9.29 -1.78
CA PRO A 100 14.62 9.88 -1.79
C PRO A 100 14.25 10.50 -3.15
N GLU A 101 15.23 11.06 -3.85
CA GLU A 101 15.05 11.62 -5.19
C GLU A 101 14.64 10.53 -6.18
N LYS A 102 15.41 9.43 -6.24
CA LYS A 102 15.14 8.31 -7.14
C LYS A 102 13.85 7.59 -6.81
N ALA A 103 13.58 7.34 -5.53
CA ALA A 103 12.32 6.73 -5.09
C ALA A 103 11.11 7.58 -5.51
N ARG A 104 11.18 8.91 -5.34
CA ARG A 104 10.10 9.83 -5.76
C ARG A 104 9.90 9.85 -7.27
N GLU A 105 10.99 9.94 -8.05
CA GLU A 105 10.95 9.90 -9.52
C GLU A 105 10.33 8.60 -10.03
N ASN A 106 10.79 7.48 -9.50
CA ASN A 106 10.32 6.14 -9.85
C ASN A 106 8.85 5.93 -9.48
N LEU A 107 8.44 6.35 -8.28
CA LEU A 107 7.05 6.29 -7.85
C LEU A 107 6.16 7.12 -8.77
N ALA A 108 6.51 8.39 -9.00
CA ALA A 108 5.73 9.29 -9.86
C ALA A 108 5.58 8.71 -11.28
N ALA A 109 6.69 8.27 -11.89
CA ALA A 109 6.67 7.73 -13.23
C ALA A 109 5.89 6.41 -13.33
N THR A 110 5.92 5.56 -12.30
CA THR A 110 5.17 4.29 -12.27
C THR A 110 3.67 4.55 -12.11
N VAL A 111 3.29 5.41 -11.16
CA VAL A 111 1.89 5.80 -10.93
C VAL A 111 1.32 6.48 -12.17
N GLU A 112 2.07 7.35 -12.82
CA GLU A 112 1.64 8.01 -14.07
C GLU A 112 1.27 7.00 -15.15
N GLN A 113 2.11 5.98 -15.39
CA GLN A 113 1.82 4.96 -16.42
C GLN A 113 0.56 4.15 -16.09
N VAL A 114 0.39 3.76 -14.82
CA VAL A 114 -0.83 3.05 -14.37
C VAL A 114 -2.07 3.91 -14.57
N PHE A 115 -2.01 5.21 -14.24
CA PHE A 115 -3.13 6.11 -14.42
C PHE A 115 -3.39 6.50 -15.88
N ARG A 116 -2.37 6.51 -16.75
CA ARG A 116 -2.57 6.62 -18.20
C ARG A 116 -3.38 5.44 -18.74
N LEU A 117 -3.09 4.22 -18.29
CA LEU A 117 -3.90 3.05 -18.64
C LEU A 117 -5.34 3.22 -18.15
N ILE A 118 -5.53 3.58 -16.88
CA ILE A 118 -6.87 3.74 -16.28
C ILE A 118 -7.68 4.83 -16.98
N ALA A 119 -7.07 5.96 -17.34
CA ALA A 119 -7.75 7.06 -18.04
C ALA A 119 -8.14 6.72 -19.49
N CYS A 120 -7.58 5.65 -20.07
CA CYS A 120 -7.92 5.17 -21.39
C CYS A 120 -9.03 4.09 -21.39
N LEU A 121 -9.52 3.69 -20.21
CA LEU A 121 -10.61 2.73 -20.02
C LEU A 121 -11.93 3.45 -19.70
#